data_AF-Q28M04-F1
#
_entry.id   AF-Q28M04-F1
#
_cell.length_a   1.000
_cell.length_b   1.000
_cell.length_c   1.000
_cell.angle_alpha   90.00
_cell.angle_beta   90.00
_cell.angle_gamma   90.00
#
_symmetry.space_group_name_H-M   'P 1'
#
loop_
_entity.id
_entity.type
_entity.pdbx_description
1 polymer ?
#
loop_
_entity_poly.entity_id
_entity_poly.type
_entity_poly.pdbx_seq_one_letter_code
_entity_poly.pdbx_strand_id
1 'polypeptide(L)'
;MILGVALAGAASAQEADLSDGRFVMFANHWSDTAEAFVQGPPPGSETACFRVGRTTEEGVRLVLTSGIYYVWWSDESVSDYDDIWFSSDRFRSDYPGSDLLAELRILFRNVAGC
;
A
#
# COMPACT_ATOMS: atom_id res chain seq x y z
N MET A 1 -36.17 18.40 21.11
CA MET A 1 -34.75 18.07 20.95
C MET A 1 -34.62 17.15 19.75
N ILE A 2 -34.09 17.64 18.63
CA ILE A 2 -33.87 16.82 17.43
C ILE A 2 -32.44 16.28 17.54
N LEU A 3 -32.32 14.98 17.79
CA LEU A 3 -31.06 14.26 17.78
C LEU A 3 -30.67 14.02 16.31
N GLY A 4 -29.83 14.90 15.76
CA GLY A 4 -29.25 14.71 14.43
C GLY A 4 -28.19 13.62 14.51
N VAL A 5 -28.55 12.40 14.08
CA VAL A 5 -27.58 11.32 13.86
C VAL A 5 -26.73 11.71 12.64
N ALA A 6 -25.53 12.20 12.90
CA ALA A 6 -24.51 12.36 11.87
C ALA A 6 -24.08 10.96 11.42
N LEU A 7 -24.57 10.54 10.25
CA LEU A 7 -23.98 9.43 9.50
C LEU A 7 -22.55 9.86 9.13
N ALA A 8 -21.57 9.46 9.94
CA ALA A 8 -20.18 9.42 9.51
C ALA A 8 -20.14 8.43 8.35
N GLY A 9 -20.20 8.96 7.12
CA GLY A 9 -20.06 8.16 5.91
C GLY A 9 -18.76 7.39 6.02
N ALA A 10 -18.85 6.07 5.94
CA ALA A 10 -17.68 5.24 5.72
C ALA A 10 -17.02 5.77 4.45
N ALA A 11 -15.88 6.47 4.62
CA ALA A 11 -15.01 6.73 3.49
C ALA A 11 -14.59 5.35 3.00
N SER A 12 -15.21 4.88 1.92
CA SER A 12 -14.71 3.75 1.15
C SER A 12 -13.25 4.08 0.90
N ALA A 13 -12.33 3.31 1.50
CA ALA A 13 -10.92 3.45 1.25
C ALA A 13 -10.75 3.28 -0.26
N GLN A 14 -10.56 4.39 -0.96
CA GLN A 14 -10.42 4.36 -2.40
C GLN A 14 -9.13 3.59 -2.68
N GLU A 15 -9.25 2.51 -3.46
CA GLU A 15 -8.13 1.70 -3.90
C GLU A 15 -7.00 2.60 -4.44
N ALA A 16 -5.75 2.22 -4.18
CA ALA A 16 -4.62 2.98 -4.70
C ALA A 16 -4.63 2.98 -6.24
N ASP A 17 -4.36 4.15 -6.81
CA ASP A 17 -4.14 4.33 -8.23
C ASP A 17 -2.65 4.11 -8.52
N LEU A 18 -2.35 2.97 -9.14
CA LEU A 18 -1.00 2.52 -9.49
C LEU A 18 -0.60 2.92 -10.92
N SER A 19 -1.16 4.01 -11.43
CA SER A 19 -0.74 4.58 -12.72
C SER A 19 0.64 5.24 -12.63
N ASP A 20 1.40 5.22 -13.73
CA ASP A 20 2.71 5.86 -13.83
C ASP A 20 2.68 7.33 -13.37
N GLY A 21 3.64 7.70 -12.52
CA GLY A 21 3.82 9.06 -12.01
C GLY A 21 2.98 9.43 -10.78
N ARG A 22 2.07 8.55 -10.33
CA ARG A 22 1.31 8.74 -9.08
C ARG A 22 2.22 8.61 -7.86
N PHE A 23 1.77 9.14 -6.73
CA PHE A 23 2.43 8.99 -5.44
C PHE A 23 1.56 8.19 -4.48
N VAL A 24 2.19 7.26 -3.77
CA VAL A 24 1.53 6.36 -2.83
C VAL A 24 2.31 6.23 -1.53
N MET A 25 1.59 6.00 -0.43
CA MET A 25 2.16 5.63 0.87
C MET A 25 1.46 4.39 1.39
N PHE A 26 2.11 3.65 2.29
CA PHE A 26 1.44 2.54 2.96
C PHE A 26 0.21 3.02 3.74
N ALA A 27 -0.90 2.32 3.51
CA ALA A 27 -2.14 2.46 4.24
C ALA A 27 -2.37 1.26 5.17
N ASN A 28 -1.93 0.08 4.75
CA ASN A 28 -2.12 -1.18 5.44
C ASN A 28 -0.84 -2.04 5.32
N HIS A 29 -0.76 -3.08 6.14
CA HIS A 29 0.23 -4.15 6.00
C HIS A 29 -0.39 -5.50 6.36
N TRP A 30 0.20 -6.58 5.86
CA TRP A 30 -0.13 -7.92 6.31
C TRP A 30 0.47 -8.17 7.70
N SER A 31 -0.36 -8.61 8.65
CA SER A 31 0.09 -9.03 9.98
C SER A 31 -0.01 -10.55 10.09
N ASP A 32 1.12 -11.23 10.26
CA ASP A 32 1.14 -12.68 10.47
C ASP A 32 0.45 -13.09 11.77
N THR A 33 0.49 -12.24 12.80
CA THR A 33 -0.19 -12.50 14.08
C THR A 33 -1.71 -12.45 13.94
N ALA A 34 -2.24 -11.51 13.14
CA ALA A 34 -3.67 -11.38 12.91
C ALA A 34 -4.17 -12.22 11.72
N GLU A 35 -3.26 -12.77 10.92
CA GLU A 35 -3.53 -13.41 9.63
C GLU A 35 -4.44 -12.56 8.74
N ALA A 36 -4.20 -11.25 8.72
CA ALA A 36 -5.03 -10.28 8.02
C ALA A 36 -4.25 -9.02 7.63
N PHE A 37 -4.78 -8.27 6.67
CA PHE A 37 -4.38 -6.89 6.45
C PHE A 37 -4.90 -6.03 7.59
N VAL A 38 -4.00 -5.32 8.26
CA VAL A 38 -4.33 -4.39 9.34
C VAL A 38 -4.03 -2.96 8.94
N GLN A 39 -4.78 -2.03 9.52
CA GLN A 39 -4.63 -0.62 9.24
C GLN A 39 -3.29 -0.10 9.76
N GLY A 40 -2.63 0.68 8.92
CA GLY A 40 -1.36 1.32 9.21
C GLY A 40 -0.21 0.74 8.38
N PRO A 41 0.83 1.55 8.17
CA PRO A 41 2.05 1.10 7.51
C PRO A 41 2.75 -0.02 8.29
N PRO A 42 3.65 -0.79 7.65
CA PRO A 42 4.57 -1.66 8.38
C PRO A 42 5.31 -0.85 9.45
N PRO A 43 5.55 -1.40 10.66
CA PRO A 43 6.30 -0.71 11.71
C PRO A 43 7.63 -0.12 11.20
N GLY A 44 7.89 1.15 11.53
CA GLY A 44 9.09 1.88 11.10
C GLY A 44 9.01 2.50 9.70
N SER A 45 8.01 2.12 8.88
CA SER A 45 7.83 2.63 7.51
C SER A 45 6.75 3.72 7.41
N GLU A 46 6.46 4.42 8.50
CA GLU A 46 5.29 5.30 8.60
C GLU A 46 5.32 6.51 7.67
N THR A 47 6.53 6.88 7.26
CA THR A 47 6.79 8.05 6.44
C THR A 47 7.16 7.70 4.99
N ALA A 48 7.26 6.41 4.65
CA ALA A 48 7.68 5.96 3.33
C ALA A 48 6.70 6.43 2.25
N CYS A 49 7.21 7.22 1.30
CA CYS A 49 6.46 7.75 0.18
C CYS A 49 7.12 7.32 -1.13
N PHE A 50 6.33 6.69 -2.00
CA PHE A 50 6.80 6.10 -3.25
C PHE A 50 6.18 6.81 -4.44
N ARG A 51 7.00 7.01 -5.47
CA ARG A 51 6.52 7.35 -6.81
C ARG A 51 6.31 6.06 -7.60
N VAL A 52 5.15 5.96 -8.22
CA VAL A 52 4.84 4.89 -9.16
C VAL A 52 5.62 5.14 -10.46
N GLY A 53 6.48 4.19 -10.81
CA GLY A 53 7.21 4.13 -12.07
C GLY A 53 6.38 3.44 -13.15
N ARG A 54 7.03 2.60 -13.96
CA ARG A 54 6.34 1.80 -14.99
C ARG A 54 5.46 0.72 -14.35
N THR A 55 4.19 0.68 -14.75
CA THR A 55 3.25 -0.39 -14.40
C THR A 55 3.08 -1.37 -15.55
N THR A 56 3.07 -2.67 -15.25
CA THR A 56 2.67 -3.77 -16.14
C THR A 56 1.41 -4.43 -15.59
N GLU A 57 0.90 -5.45 -16.29
CA GLU A 57 -0.25 -6.22 -15.80
C GLU A 57 0.05 -6.93 -14.47
N GLU A 58 1.28 -7.42 -14.29
CA GLU A 58 1.65 -8.26 -13.15
C GLU A 58 2.40 -7.52 -12.04
N GLY A 59 2.93 -6.33 -12.31
CA GLY A 59 3.70 -5.58 -11.33
C GLY A 59 3.78 -4.08 -11.57
N VAL A 60 4.27 -3.38 -10.56
CA VAL A 60 4.46 -1.93 -10.56
C VAL A 60 5.82 -1.59 -10.02
N ARG A 61 6.56 -0.75 -10.73
CA ARG A 61 7.82 -0.21 -10.21
C ARG A 61 7.52 0.85 -9.15
N LEU A 62 8.05 0.72 -7.95
CA LEU A 62 7.95 1.71 -6.88
C LEU A 62 9.32 2.28 -6.56
N VAL A 63 9.42 3.61 -6.57
CA VAL A 63 10.65 4.34 -6.26
C VAL A 63 10.44 5.15 -5.00
N LEU A 64 11.19 4.84 -3.94
CA LEU A 64 11.16 5.62 -2.70
C LEU A 64 11.62 7.04 -3.00
N THR A 65 10.77 8.00 -2.67
CA THR A 65 11.00 9.44 -2.93
C THR A 65 11.31 10.18 -1.64
N SER A 66 10.71 9.79 -0.52
CA SER A 66 11.00 10.36 0.79
C SER A 66 10.58 9.42 1.93
N GLY A 67 11.04 9.76 3.13
CA GLY A 67 10.73 9.04 4.36
C GLY A 67 11.65 7.86 4.64
N ILE A 68 11.28 7.11 5.66
CA ILE A 68 12.00 5.92 6.12
C ILE A 68 11.23 4.70 5.65
N TYR A 69 11.92 3.77 5.00
CA TYR A 69 11.36 2.49 4.59
C TYR A 69 12.22 1.35 5.12
N TYR A 70 11.59 0.37 5.79
CA TYR A 70 12.21 -0.87 6.21
C TYR A 70 11.66 -2.00 5.35
N VAL A 71 12.53 -2.62 4.56
CA VAL A 71 12.20 -3.85 3.83
C VAL A 71 12.06 -4.99 4.83
N TRP A 72 11.13 -5.92 4.57
CA TRP A 72 10.77 -6.99 5.49
C TRP A 72 11.92 -7.92 5.93
N TRP A 73 13.03 -7.94 5.19
CA TRP A 73 14.22 -8.77 5.46
C TRP A 73 15.38 -8.01 6.13
N SER A 74 15.25 -6.70 6.35
CA SER A 74 16.33 -5.86 6.87
C SER A 74 15.91 -5.14 8.15
N ASP A 75 16.79 -5.16 9.15
CA ASP A 75 16.67 -4.31 10.34
C ASP A 75 17.12 -2.86 10.06
N GLU A 76 17.76 -2.62 8.92
CA GLU A 76 18.19 -1.30 8.46
C GLU A 76 17.18 -0.69 7.47
N SER A 77 16.95 0.62 7.62
CA SER A 77 16.17 1.39 6.65
C SER A 77 16.94 1.58 5.35
N VAL A 78 16.23 1.62 4.24
CA VAL A 78 16.78 1.91 2.93
C VAL A 78 16.46 3.35 2.51
N SER A 79 17.46 4.07 1.99
CA SER A 79 17.29 5.45 1.50
C SER A 79 17.05 5.55 0.00
N ASP A 80 17.54 4.58 -0.78
CA ASP A 80 17.45 4.57 -2.24
C ASP A 80 16.81 3.25 -2.70
N TYR A 81 15.50 3.16 -2.53
CA TYR A 81 14.74 1.95 -2.90
C TYR A 81 14.04 2.14 -4.24
N ASP A 82 14.24 1.18 -5.14
CA ASP A 82 13.67 1.14 -6.48
C ASP A 82 13.50 -0.33 -6.89
N ASP A 83 12.26 -0.80 -6.95
CA ASP A 83 11.96 -2.21 -7.17
C ASP A 83 10.61 -2.43 -7.86
N ILE A 84 10.39 -3.63 -8.40
CA ILE A 84 9.12 -4.05 -8.97
C ILE A 84 8.33 -4.84 -7.92
N TRP A 85 7.14 -4.34 -7.60
CA TRP A 85 6.21 -4.94 -6.67
C TRP A 85 5.11 -5.68 -7.42
N PHE A 86 4.64 -6.79 -6.84
CA PHE A 86 3.55 -7.60 -7.37
C PHE A 86 2.76 -8.19 -6.20
N SER A 87 1.51 -8.58 -6.43
CA SER A 87 0.76 -9.33 -5.42
C SER A 87 1.45 -10.68 -5.17
N SER A 88 1.62 -11.03 -3.91
CA SER A 88 2.27 -12.24 -3.43
C SER A 88 1.54 -13.51 -3.90
N ASP A 89 2.29 -14.60 -4.01
CA ASP A 89 1.71 -15.91 -4.36
C ASP A 89 0.69 -16.38 -3.31
N ARG A 90 0.92 -16.05 -2.03
CA ARG A 90 -0.04 -16.31 -0.96
C ARG A 90 -1.36 -15.58 -1.21
N PHE A 91 -1.31 -14.28 -1.47
CA PHE A 91 -2.52 -13.50 -1.76
C PHE A 91 -3.27 -14.05 -2.97
N ARG A 92 -2.55 -14.37 -4.06
CA ARG A 92 -3.18 -14.95 -5.27
C ARG A 92 -3.83 -16.31 -5.00
N SER A 93 -3.25 -17.13 -4.13
CA SER A 93 -3.82 -18.41 -3.70
C SER A 93 -5.07 -18.22 -2.84
N ASP A 94 -5.05 -17.25 -1.92
CA ASP A 94 -6.15 -17.00 -0.98
C ASP A 94 -7.33 -16.27 -1.65
N TYR A 95 -7.06 -15.48 -2.70
CA TYR A 95 -8.04 -14.69 -3.45
C TYR A 95 -8.02 -15.01 -4.95
N PRO A 96 -8.42 -16.23 -5.36
CA PRO A 96 -8.39 -16.64 -6.75
C PRO A 96 -9.31 -15.77 -7.61
N GLY A 97 -8.80 -15.30 -8.75
CA GLY A 97 -9.54 -14.45 -9.70
C GLY A 97 -9.53 -12.96 -9.36
N SER A 98 -8.81 -12.53 -8.32
CA SER A 98 -8.52 -11.12 -8.08
C SER A 98 -7.60 -10.54 -9.17
N ASP A 99 -7.65 -9.22 -9.35
CA ASP A 99 -6.73 -8.50 -10.21
C ASP A 99 -5.28 -8.71 -9.74
N LEU A 100 -4.33 -8.79 -10.68
CA LEU A 100 -2.93 -9.12 -10.40
C LEU A 100 -2.22 -8.12 -9.49
N LEU A 101 -2.74 -6.89 -9.37
CA LEU A 101 -2.25 -5.84 -8.47
C LEU A 101 -3.19 -5.57 -7.28
N ALA A 102 -4.21 -6.40 -7.06
CA ALA A 102 -5.22 -6.17 -6.01
C ALA A 102 -4.61 -6.04 -4.61
N GLU A 103 -3.59 -6.83 -4.27
CA GLU A 103 -2.91 -6.70 -2.97
C GLU A 103 -2.27 -5.33 -2.81
N LEU A 104 -1.57 -4.85 -3.84
CA LEU A 104 -0.91 -3.55 -3.78
C LEU A 104 -1.92 -2.40 -3.62
N ARG A 105 -3.10 -2.52 -4.25
CA ARG A 105 -4.18 -1.54 -4.07
C ARG A 105 -4.76 -1.51 -2.66
N ILE A 106 -4.61 -2.60 -1.89
CA ILE A 106 -4.95 -2.68 -0.47
C ILE A 106 -3.81 -2.09 0.37
N LEU A 107 -2.56 -2.42 0.08
CA LEU A 107 -1.40 -1.98 0.87
C LEU A 107 -1.22 -0.47 0.87
N PHE A 108 -1.55 0.19 -0.23
CA PHE A 108 -1.25 1.60 -0.43
C PHE A 108 -2.49 2.51 -0.39
N ARG A 109 -2.24 3.79 -0.14
CA ARG A 109 -3.19 4.89 -0.41
C ARG A 109 -2.54 5.91 -1.32
N ASN A 110 -3.38 6.59 -2.10
CA ASN A 110 -2.96 7.73 -2.91
C ASN A 110 -2.59 8.93 -2.03
N VAL A 111 -1.52 9.62 -2.39
CA VAL A 111 -1.15 10.93 -1.81
C VAL A 111 -0.90 11.95 -2.92
N ALA A 112 -1.06 13.23 -2.60
CA ALA A 112 -0.88 14.31 -3.58
C ALA A 112 0.61 14.51 -3.97
N GLY A 113 1.53 14.13 -3.09
CA GLY A 113 2.97 14.25 -3.30
C GLY A 113 3.79 13.72 -2.13
N CYS A 114 5.09 13.61 -2.41
CA CYS A 114 6.19 13.42 -1.48
C CYS A 114 7.08 14.68 -1.58
#